data_AF-A0A375H4F6-F1
#
_entry.id   AF-A0A375H4F6-F1
#
_cell.length_a   1.000
_cell.length_b   1.000
_cell.length_c   1.000
_cell.angle_alpha   90.00
_cell.angle_beta   90.00
_cell.angle_gamma   90.00
#
_symmetry.space_group_name_H-M   'P 1'
#
loop_
_entity.id
_entity.type
_entity.pdbx_description
1 polymer ?
#
loop_
_entity_poly.entity_id
_entity_poly.type
_entity_poly.pdbx_seq_one_letter_code
_entity_poly.pdbx_strand_id
1 'polypeptide(L)'
;MARPARRRSALRTRPPARAGYRRDPQVKLHADQPQSLNTVTAYGPGYIEINLVRHTSSVLVMPEGEVRPWPVDRFEDLEPAHFEQLSELGPEVVLLGTGSRLRFPHPRLTASLARRHVGVDAMDMQAACRTYNILMAEGRKVAAVLLLEPEAG
;
A
#
# COMPACT_ATOMS: atom_id res chain seq x y z
N MET A 1 -0.42 74.77 60.48
CA MET A 1 -0.97 74.19 59.24
C MET A 1 -1.23 72.71 59.48
N ALA A 2 -2.36 72.05 59.22
CA ALA A 2 -3.78 72.37 59.04
C ALA A 2 -4.53 71.02 59.34
N ARG A 3 -5.78 71.07 59.82
CA ARG A 3 -6.66 69.92 60.18
C ARG A 3 -7.32 69.29 58.90
N PRO A 4 -8.40 68.46 58.97
CA PRO A 4 -8.52 67.00 59.26
C PRO A 4 -9.43 66.26 58.21
N ALA A 5 -10.08 65.13 58.62
CA ALA A 5 -11.32 64.47 58.10
C ALA A 5 -11.13 63.24 57.17
N ARG A 6 -11.49 62.01 57.57
CA ARG A 6 -12.80 61.31 57.73
C ARG A 6 -13.39 60.69 56.43
N ARG A 7 -13.54 59.35 56.52
CA ARG A 7 -14.68 58.47 56.13
C ARG A 7 -15.05 58.20 54.65
N ARG A 8 -14.96 56.89 54.35
CA ARG A 8 -16.00 55.93 53.88
C ARG A 8 -16.44 55.87 52.41
N SER A 9 -16.60 54.60 52.03
CA SER A 9 -17.54 54.01 51.08
C SER A 9 -17.15 54.04 49.60
N ALA A 10 -17.52 53.07 48.77
CA ALA A 10 -17.81 51.63 48.86
C ALA A 10 -18.17 51.23 47.41
N LEU A 11 -18.03 49.94 47.11
CA LEU A 11 -18.73 49.20 46.05
C LEU A 11 -18.31 49.41 44.59
N ARG A 12 -17.71 48.35 44.03
CA ARG A 12 -18.08 47.60 42.81
C ARG A 12 -16.81 46.88 42.31
N THR A 13 -16.73 45.60 41.97
CA THR A 13 -17.63 44.44 41.79
C THR A 13 -16.69 43.22 41.58
N ARG A 14 -17.10 41.98 41.95
CA ARG A 14 -16.34 40.72 41.68
C ARG A 14 -16.59 40.20 40.22
N PRO A 15 -16.15 38.99 39.81
CA PRO A 15 -15.05 38.68 38.85
C PRO A 15 -15.63 37.99 37.55
N PRO A 16 -14.89 37.30 36.62
CA PRO A 16 -14.20 36.01 36.86
C PRO A 16 -13.01 35.61 35.93
N ALA A 17 -12.36 34.50 36.31
CA ALA A 17 -11.90 33.35 35.48
C ALA A 17 -10.81 33.45 34.37
N ARG A 18 -9.76 32.65 34.63
CA ARG A 18 -9.10 31.60 33.80
C ARG A 18 -8.58 31.88 32.38
N ALA A 19 -7.32 31.43 32.22
CA ALA A 19 -6.74 30.68 31.10
C ALA A 19 -6.60 31.38 29.73
N GLY A 20 -5.37 31.76 29.41
CA GLY A 20 -4.93 32.04 28.05
C GLY A 20 -3.78 31.11 27.66
N TYR A 21 -4.10 29.88 27.27
CA TYR A 21 -3.19 29.03 26.51
C TYR A 21 -2.96 29.72 25.15
N ARG A 22 -1.72 30.16 24.86
CA ARG A 22 -1.35 30.56 23.50
C ARG A 22 -1.54 29.34 22.61
N ARG A 23 -2.55 29.39 21.74
CA ARG A 23 -2.67 28.47 20.62
C ARG A 23 -1.49 28.73 19.70
N ASP A 24 -0.57 27.78 19.63
CA ASP A 24 0.28 27.63 18.46
C ASP A 24 -0.62 27.46 17.22
N PRO A 25 -0.37 28.22 16.14
CA PRO A 25 -1.09 28.02 14.89
C PRO A 25 -0.69 26.66 14.31
N GLN A 26 -1.63 25.73 14.41
CA GLN A 26 -1.82 24.54 13.58
C GLN A 26 -0.59 24.11 12.78
N VAL A 27 0.23 23.24 13.37
CA VAL A 27 0.84 22.18 12.57
C VAL A 27 -0.34 21.33 12.10
N LYS A 28 -0.84 21.58 10.89
CA LYS A 28 -1.56 20.56 10.15
C LYS A 28 -0.54 19.45 9.92
N LEU A 29 -0.43 18.56 10.89
CA LEU A 29 -0.05 17.19 10.64
C LEU A 29 -1.06 16.72 9.60
N HIS A 30 -0.69 16.78 8.32
CA HIS A 30 -1.13 15.73 7.43
C HIS A 30 -0.65 14.48 8.17
N ALA A 31 -1.59 13.77 8.79
CA ALA A 31 -1.32 12.43 9.24
C ALA A 31 -0.75 11.76 8.00
N ASP A 32 0.55 11.49 8.04
CA ASP A 32 1.16 10.43 7.26
C ASP A 32 0.27 9.23 7.59
N GLN A 33 -0.71 8.95 6.73
CA GLN A 33 -1.38 7.68 6.82
C GLN A 33 -0.23 6.70 6.71
N PRO A 34 0.04 5.84 7.70
CA PRO A 34 1.02 4.80 7.48
C PRO A 34 0.52 4.09 6.23
N GLN A 35 1.25 4.25 5.11
CA GLN A 35 0.92 3.53 3.89
C GLN A 35 1.16 2.07 4.26
N SER A 36 0.08 1.42 4.68
CA SER A 36 0.12 0.05 5.13
C SER A 36 0.60 -0.76 3.95
N LEU A 37 1.72 -1.46 4.14
CA LEU A 37 2.27 -2.29 3.09
C LEU A 37 1.20 -3.29 2.64
N ASN A 38 1.02 -3.40 1.32
CA ASN A 38 0.09 -4.35 0.73
C ASN A 38 0.51 -5.76 1.13
N THR A 39 -0.27 -6.39 1.98
CA THR A 39 -0.01 -7.72 2.53
C THR A 39 -1.08 -8.68 2.03
N VAL A 40 -0.67 -9.82 1.47
CA VAL A 40 -1.62 -10.88 1.16
C VAL A 40 -2.09 -11.49 2.47
N THR A 41 -3.37 -11.30 2.81
CA THR A 41 -3.97 -11.74 4.07
C THR A 41 -4.59 -13.13 3.97
N ALA A 42 -5.17 -13.46 2.81
CA ALA A 42 -5.73 -14.78 2.52
C ALA A 42 -5.69 -15.07 1.01
N TYR A 43 -5.87 -16.33 0.64
CA TYR A 43 -6.05 -16.74 -0.75
C TYR A 43 -6.78 -18.09 -0.79
N GLY A 44 -7.47 -18.36 -1.88
CA GLY A 44 -8.17 -19.62 -2.08
C GLY A 44 -8.73 -19.76 -3.50
N PRO A 45 -9.57 -20.76 -3.75
CA PRO A 45 -10.17 -20.97 -5.07
C PRO A 45 -10.92 -19.70 -5.53
N GLY A 46 -10.46 -19.13 -6.66
CA GLY A 46 -11.08 -17.96 -7.28
C GLY A 46 -10.90 -16.63 -6.54
N TYR A 47 -10.01 -16.53 -5.55
CA TYR A 47 -9.74 -15.24 -4.91
C TYR A 47 -8.36 -15.11 -4.28
N ILE A 48 -7.93 -13.86 -4.17
CA ILE A 48 -6.80 -13.41 -3.35
C ILE A 48 -7.31 -12.28 -2.48
N GLU A 49 -6.90 -12.25 -1.22
CA GLU A 49 -7.23 -11.18 -0.29
C GLU A 49 -5.97 -10.41 0.06
N ILE A 50 -6.00 -9.09 -0.13
CA ILE A 50 -4.90 -8.17 0.16
C ILE A 50 -5.44 -7.11 1.11
N ASN A 51 -4.79 -6.93 2.25
CA ASN A 51 -5.24 -6.01 3.29
C ASN A 51 -6.73 -6.20 3.67
N LEU A 52 -7.18 -7.46 3.77
CA LEU A 52 -8.58 -7.83 4.06
C LEU A 52 -9.59 -7.42 2.96
N VAL A 53 -9.10 -7.05 1.78
CA VAL A 53 -9.91 -6.75 0.59
C VAL A 53 -9.79 -7.90 -0.39
N ARG A 54 -10.94 -8.47 -0.77
CA ARG A 54 -11.01 -9.62 -1.67
C ARG A 54 -10.98 -9.18 -3.13
N HIS A 55 -10.07 -9.77 -3.88
CA HIS A 55 -9.92 -9.66 -5.33
C HIS A 55 -10.29 -10.99 -5.99
N THR A 56 -11.16 -10.92 -7.00
CA THR A 56 -11.65 -12.08 -7.76
C THR A 56 -11.21 -12.04 -9.24
N SER A 57 -10.21 -11.22 -9.54
CA SER A 57 -9.59 -11.06 -10.85
C SER A 57 -8.08 -10.95 -10.67
N SER A 58 -7.31 -11.17 -11.74
CA SER A 58 -5.86 -11.01 -11.69
C SER A 58 -5.46 -9.63 -11.15
N VAL A 59 -4.40 -9.58 -10.36
CA VAL A 59 -3.92 -8.34 -9.72
C VAL A 59 -2.42 -8.17 -9.85
N LEU A 60 -2.01 -6.90 -9.89
CA LEU A 60 -0.63 -6.46 -9.70
C LEU A 60 -0.51 -5.79 -8.33
N VAL A 61 0.40 -6.32 -7.52
CA VAL A 61 0.67 -5.85 -6.16
C VAL A 61 2.11 -5.35 -6.06
N MET A 62 2.27 -4.14 -5.53
CA MET A 62 3.54 -3.60 -5.06
C MET A 62 3.45 -3.43 -3.54
N PRO A 63 4.56 -3.45 -2.78
CA PRO A 63 4.57 -3.18 -1.34
C PRO A 63 3.81 -1.93 -0.95
N GLU A 64 3.94 -0.86 -1.73
CA GLU A 64 3.29 0.43 -1.50
C GLU A 64 2.41 0.81 -2.69
N GLY A 65 1.43 1.68 -2.44
CA GLY A 65 0.49 2.18 -3.46
C GLY A 65 -0.74 1.29 -3.63
N GLU A 66 -1.49 1.53 -4.71
CA GLU A 66 -2.74 0.82 -4.97
C GLU A 66 -2.50 -0.60 -5.53
N VAL A 67 -3.30 -1.56 -5.04
CA VAL A 67 -3.46 -2.85 -5.69
C VAL A 67 -4.20 -2.64 -7.00
N ARG A 68 -3.55 -2.94 -8.12
CA ARG A 68 -4.10 -2.68 -9.45
C ARG A 68 -4.69 -3.95 -10.06
N PRO A 69 -5.84 -3.86 -10.74
CA PRO A 69 -6.28 -4.92 -11.63
C PRO A 69 -5.20 -5.19 -12.68
N TRP A 70 -4.90 -6.46 -12.93
CA TRP A 70 -4.04 -6.87 -14.02
C TRP A 70 -4.91 -7.24 -15.22
N PRO A 71 -4.66 -6.70 -16.42
CA PRO A 71 -5.59 -6.80 -17.55
C PRO A 71 -5.59 -8.17 -18.25
N VAL A 72 -4.98 -9.18 -17.64
CA VAL A 72 -4.79 -10.51 -18.22
C VAL A 72 -5.41 -11.56 -17.31
N ASP A 73 -6.38 -12.30 -17.83
CA ASP A 73 -7.10 -13.34 -17.10
C ASP A 73 -6.44 -14.72 -17.23
N ARG A 74 -5.69 -14.97 -18.30
CA ARG A 74 -5.07 -16.27 -18.60
C ARG A 74 -3.59 -16.13 -18.87
N PHE A 75 -2.81 -17.15 -18.49
CA PHE A 75 -1.37 -17.15 -18.73
C PHE A 75 -1.01 -17.06 -20.22
N GLU A 76 -1.82 -17.66 -21.09
CA GLU A 76 -1.59 -17.68 -22.53
C GLU A 76 -1.73 -16.30 -23.20
N ASP A 77 -2.42 -15.37 -22.53
CA ASP A 77 -2.68 -14.00 -23.01
C ASP A 77 -1.60 -13.01 -22.53
N LEU A 78 -0.53 -13.51 -21.89
CA LEU A 78 0.60 -12.68 -21.48
C LEU A 78 1.41 -12.21 -22.70
N GLU A 79 1.39 -10.91 -22.94
CA GLU A 79 2.20 -10.24 -23.96
C GLU A 79 3.42 -9.48 -23.38
N PRO A 80 4.48 -9.22 -24.18
CA PRO A 80 5.64 -8.44 -23.74
C PRO A 80 5.31 -7.04 -23.21
N ALA A 81 4.29 -6.39 -23.78
CA ALA A 81 3.84 -5.05 -23.38
C ALA A 81 3.44 -4.99 -21.89
N HIS A 82 2.90 -6.09 -21.34
CA HIS A 82 2.55 -6.14 -19.94
C HIS A 82 3.80 -6.07 -19.04
N PHE A 83 4.87 -6.76 -19.40
CA PHE A 83 6.12 -6.74 -18.63
C PHE A 83 6.91 -5.43 -18.81
N GLU A 84 6.75 -4.75 -19.95
CA GLU A 84 7.25 -3.38 -20.14
C GLU A 84 6.62 -2.42 -19.13
N GLN A 85 5.30 -2.47 -18.94
CA GLN A 85 4.61 -1.67 -17.91
C GLN A 85 5.10 -1.99 -16.49
N LEU A 86 5.36 -3.27 -16.18
CA LEU A 86 5.95 -3.63 -14.88
C LEU A 86 7.32 -3.00 -14.70
N SER A 87 8.12 -2.96 -15.76
CA SER A 87 9.46 -2.40 -15.70
C SER A 87 9.40 -0.92 -15.29
N GLU A 88 8.45 -0.14 -15.80
CA GLU A 88 8.29 1.30 -15.50
C GLU A 88 8.09 1.59 -14.00
N LEU A 89 7.55 0.62 -13.26
CA LEU A 89 7.37 0.71 -11.80
C LEU A 89 8.70 0.59 -11.03
N GLY A 90 9.75 0.11 -11.70
CA GLY A 90 11.08 -0.12 -11.15
C GLY A 90 11.10 -1.09 -9.97
N PRO A 91 10.54 -2.31 -10.09
CA PRO A 91 10.71 -3.35 -9.08
C PRO A 91 12.13 -3.91 -9.11
N GLU A 92 12.58 -4.45 -8.00
CA GLU A 92 13.85 -5.20 -7.90
C GLU A 92 13.68 -6.66 -8.34
N VAL A 93 12.46 -7.20 -8.21
CA VAL A 93 12.12 -8.58 -8.60
C VAL A 93 10.64 -8.64 -8.93
N VAL A 94 10.28 -9.49 -9.89
CA VAL A 94 8.91 -9.81 -10.24
C VAL A 94 8.60 -11.25 -9.86
N LEU A 95 7.55 -11.45 -9.07
CA LEU A 95 6.94 -12.75 -8.86
C LEU A 95 5.76 -12.90 -9.80
N LEU A 96 5.77 -13.94 -10.62
CA LEU A 96 4.66 -14.28 -11.50
C LEU A 96 3.92 -15.49 -10.91
N GLY A 97 2.83 -15.21 -10.20
CA GLY A 97 1.88 -16.21 -9.72
C GLY A 97 1.01 -16.70 -10.87
N THR A 98 1.26 -17.92 -11.31
CA THR A 98 0.66 -18.50 -12.53
C THR A 98 -0.62 -19.29 -12.29
N GLY A 99 -1.34 -19.01 -11.20
CA GLY A 99 -2.56 -19.72 -10.84
C GLY A 99 -2.28 -21.06 -10.14
N SER A 100 -3.05 -22.10 -10.46
CA SER A 100 -3.02 -23.40 -9.76
C SER A 100 -1.77 -24.24 -10.01
N ARG A 101 -1.04 -23.94 -11.10
CA ARG A 101 0.15 -24.69 -11.53
C ARG A 101 1.26 -23.75 -11.96
N LEU A 102 2.50 -24.13 -11.68
CA LEU A 102 3.69 -23.45 -12.16
C LEU A 102 3.78 -23.50 -13.70
N ARG A 103 3.87 -22.33 -14.34
CA ARG A 103 4.19 -22.19 -15.77
C ARG A 103 5.29 -21.16 -15.97
N PHE A 104 6.25 -21.46 -16.84
CA PHE A 104 7.37 -20.55 -17.11
C PHE A 104 7.04 -19.64 -18.29
N PRO A 105 7.16 -18.30 -18.15
CA PRO A 105 6.96 -17.39 -19.25
C PRO A 105 8.07 -17.55 -20.28
N HIS A 106 7.74 -17.43 -21.56
CA HIS A 106 8.75 -17.43 -22.60
C HIS A 106 9.70 -16.22 -22.41
N PRO A 107 11.03 -16.34 -22.60
CA PRO A 107 11.99 -15.24 -22.36
C PRO A 107 11.69 -13.95 -23.12
N ARG A 108 11.00 -14.05 -24.27
CA ARG A 108 10.51 -12.88 -25.02
C ARG A 108 9.57 -11.98 -24.21
N LEU A 109 8.78 -12.56 -23.31
CA LEU A 109 7.83 -11.81 -22.48
C LEU A 109 8.58 -10.97 -21.44
N THR A 110 9.60 -11.55 -20.80
CA THR A 110 10.32 -10.93 -19.68
C THR A 110 11.57 -10.13 -20.11
N ALA A 111 11.82 -10.01 -21.41
CA ALA A 111 13.04 -9.40 -21.95
C ALA A 111 13.22 -7.93 -21.50
N SER A 112 12.14 -7.16 -21.36
CA SER A 112 12.18 -5.77 -20.89
C SER A 112 12.70 -5.65 -19.45
N LEU A 113 12.29 -6.58 -18.57
CA LEU A 113 12.75 -6.67 -17.19
C LEU A 113 14.21 -7.14 -17.10
N ALA A 114 14.58 -8.14 -17.89
CA ALA A 114 15.95 -8.66 -17.95
C ALA A 114 16.97 -7.58 -18.35
N ARG A 115 16.63 -6.72 -19.32
CA ARG A 115 17.47 -5.56 -19.72
C ARG A 115 17.72 -4.57 -18.59
N ARG A 116 16.87 -4.58 -17.56
CA ARG A 116 16.98 -3.74 -16.37
C ARG A 116 17.52 -4.50 -15.16
N HIS A 117 18.03 -5.71 -15.36
CA HIS A 117 18.54 -6.60 -14.32
C HIS A 117 17.48 -6.97 -13.27
N VAL A 118 16.20 -7.00 -13.68
CA VAL A 118 15.09 -7.41 -12.83
C VAL A 118 14.78 -8.88 -13.10
N GLY A 119 14.94 -9.73 -12.07
CA GLY A 119 14.60 -11.14 -12.14
C GLY A 119 13.09 -11.38 -12.18
N VAL A 120 12.67 -12.44 -12.88
CA VAL A 120 11.27 -12.90 -12.89
C VAL A 120 11.22 -14.35 -12.42
N ASP A 121 10.58 -14.56 -11.28
CA ASP A 121 10.37 -15.89 -10.72
C ASP A 121 8.91 -16.31 -10.90
N ALA A 122 8.70 -17.32 -11.73
CA ALA A 122 7.38 -17.92 -11.90
C ALA A 122 7.15 -18.98 -10.83
N MET A 123 5.94 -19.00 -10.27
CA MET A 123 5.51 -19.96 -9.26
C MET A 123 4.00 -20.17 -9.29
N ASP A 124 3.50 -21.17 -8.56
CA ASP A 124 2.07 -21.30 -8.30
C ASP A 124 1.58 -20.16 -7.38
N MET A 125 0.26 -19.97 -7.31
CA MET A 125 -0.37 -18.89 -6.54
C MET A 125 0.02 -18.92 -5.05
N GLN A 126 0.07 -20.09 -4.42
CA GLN A 126 0.32 -20.19 -2.99
C GLN A 126 1.78 -19.87 -2.66
N ALA A 127 2.70 -20.31 -3.51
CA ALA A 127 4.11 -19.94 -3.43
C ALA A 127 4.31 -18.44 -3.69
N ALA A 128 3.61 -17.85 -4.67
CA ALA A 128 3.68 -16.42 -4.99
C ALA A 128 3.25 -15.56 -3.81
N CYS A 129 2.09 -15.84 -3.23
CA CYS A 129 1.56 -15.10 -2.09
C CYS A 129 2.51 -15.13 -0.88
N ARG A 130 3.04 -16.32 -0.55
CA ARG A 130 3.98 -16.46 0.58
C ARG A 130 5.30 -15.74 0.34
N THR A 131 5.89 -15.93 -0.84
CA THR A 131 7.16 -15.30 -1.21
C THR A 131 7.02 -13.78 -1.29
N TYR A 132 5.92 -13.29 -1.83
CA TYR A 132 5.62 -11.86 -1.87
C TYR A 132 5.62 -11.26 -0.47
N ASN A 133 4.88 -11.86 0.48
CA ASN A 133 4.84 -11.35 1.85
C ASN A 133 6.21 -11.34 2.52
N ILE A 134 7.05 -12.37 2.29
CA ILE A 134 8.43 -12.42 2.81
C ILE A 134 9.25 -11.27 2.25
N LEU A 135 9.32 -11.12 0.92
CA LEU A 135 10.14 -10.09 0.27
C LEU A 135 9.65 -8.68 0.60
N MET A 136 8.34 -8.49 0.65
CA MET A 136 7.72 -7.23 1.07
C MET A 136 8.10 -6.90 2.52
N ALA A 137 8.04 -7.86 3.44
CA ALA A 137 8.40 -7.66 4.85
C ALA A 137 9.91 -7.39 5.04
N GLU A 138 10.75 -7.89 4.13
CA GLU A 138 12.18 -7.56 4.05
C GLU A 138 12.45 -6.13 3.52
N GLY A 139 11.40 -5.40 3.12
CA GLY A 139 11.53 -4.05 2.56
C GLY A 139 11.98 -4.02 1.10
N ARG A 140 11.90 -5.14 0.39
CA ARG A 140 12.25 -5.20 -1.03
C ARG A 140 11.12 -4.68 -1.89
N LYS A 141 11.47 -3.99 -2.97
CA LYS A 141 10.53 -3.52 -3.98
C LYS A 141 10.12 -4.64 -4.93
N VAL A 142 9.40 -5.63 -4.42
CA VAL A 142 8.85 -6.76 -5.18
C VAL A 142 7.60 -6.34 -5.94
N ALA A 143 7.46 -6.75 -7.20
CA ALA A 143 6.16 -6.73 -7.89
C ALA A 143 5.60 -8.15 -7.92
N ALA A 144 4.34 -8.35 -7.53
CA ALA A 144 3.65 -9.62 -7.71
C ALA A 144 2.52 -9.47 -8.75
N VAL A 145 2.61 -10.23 -9.83
CA VAL A 145 1.50 -10.45 -10.77
C VAL A 145 0.84 -11.77 -10.39
N LEU A 146 -0.39 -11.72 -9.90
CA LEU A 146 -1.12 -12.89 -9.41
C LEU A 146 -2.28 -13.17 -10.37
N LEU A 147 -2.10 -14.17 -11.24
CA LEU A 147 -3.10 -14.58 -12.23
C LEU A 147 -4.18 -15.44 -11.57
N LEU A 148 -5.39 -14.89 -11.48
CA LEU A 148 -6.58 -15.64 -11.06
C LEU A 148 -7.27 -16.20 -12.30
N GLU A 149 -6.81 -17.38 -12.72
CA GLU A 149 -7.46 -18.06 -13.82
C GLU A 149 -8.86 -18.54 -13.42
N PRO A 150 -9.86 -18.36 -14.28
CA PRO A 150 -11.12 -19.07 -14.12
C PRO A 150 -10.83 -20.58 -14.17
N GLU A 151 -11.44 -21.35 -13.27
CA GLU A 151 -11.32 -22.80 -13.34
C GLU A 151 -11.78 -23.26 -14.73
N ALA A 152 -10.90 -23.97 -15.44
CA ALA A 152 -11.24 -24.56 -16.73
C ALA A 152 -12.35 -25.58 -16.47
N GLY A 153 -13.58 -25.22 -16.84
CA GLY A 153 -14.72 -26.13 -16.87
C GLY A 153 -14.58 -27.25 -17.87
#